data_AF-A0A554VBA2-F1
#
_entry.id   AF-A0A554VBA2-F1
#
_cell.length_a   1.000
_cell.length_b   1.000
_cell.length_c   1.000
_cell.angle_alpha   90.00
_cell.angle_beta   90.00
_cell.angle_gamma   90.00
#
_symmetry.space_group_name_H-M   'P 1'
#
loop_
_entity.id
_entity.type
_entity.pdbx_description
1 polymer ?
#
loop_
_entity_poly.entity_id
_entity_poly.type
_entity_poly.pdbx_seq_one_letter_code
_entity_poly.pdbx_strand_id
1 'polypeptide(L)' 'MFIRYTQLGSIQKRMVDDKMAIRINAPKAVVKEVLKMINPLVKVIGKEVILMYDTLMRIEQEIKNIKR' A
#
# COMPACT_ATOMS: atom_id res chain seq x y z
N MET A 1 -5.01 2.71 -15.28
CA MET A 1 -4.02 1.62 -15.48
C MET A 1 -3.43 1.24 -14.13
N PHE A 2 -2.95 0.01 -13.94
CA PHE A 2 -2.16 -0.34 -12.76
C PHE A 2 -0.73 0.21 -12.92
N ILE A 3 -0.24 0.87 -11.88
CA ILE A 3 1.06 1.54 -11.86
C ILE A 3 1.79 1.10 -10.58
N ARG A 4 3.12 0.98 -10.62
CA ARG A 4 3.87 0.63 -9.41
C ARG A 4 3.74 1.73 -8.37
N TYR A 5 3.62 1.36 -7.09
CA TYR A 5 3.49 2.31 -5.99
C TYR A 5 4.56 3.42 -6.02
N THR A 6 5.82 3.08 -6.31
CA THR A 6 6.93 4.05 -6.42
C THR A 6 6.77 5.06 -7.55
N GLN A 7 6.01 4.73 -8.59
CA GLN A 7 5.74 5.59 -9.75
C GLN A 7 4.50 6.50 -9.55
N LEU A 8 3.72 6.28 -8.47
CA LEU A 8 2.58 7.14 -8.16
C LEU A 8 3.03 8.55 -7.76
N GLY A 9 2.22 9.54 -8.11
CA GLY A 9 2.36 10.91 -7.64
C GLY A 9 2.15 11.04 -6.13
N SER A 10 2.59 12.15 -5.54
CA SER A 10 2.55 12.37 -4.08
C SER A 10 1.14 12.25 -3.47
N ILE A 11 0.12 12.78 -4.15
CA ILE A 11 -1.28 12.69 -3.73
C ILE A 11 -1.77 11.24 -3.76
N GLN A 12 -1.52 10.53 -4.86
CA GLN A 12 -1.92 9.12 -5.00
C GLN A 12 -1.20 8.23 -3.97
N LYS A 13 0.10 8.43 -3.74
CA LYS A 13 0.83 7.72 -2.67
C LYS A 13 0.18 7.95 -1.31
N ARG A 14 -0.12 9.20 -0.96
CA ARG A 14 -0.79 9.53 0.31
C ARG A 14 -2.11 8.79 0.46
N MET A 15 -2.91 8.73 -0.60
CA MET A 15 -4.19 8.00 -0.60
C MET A 15 -4.00 6.50 -0.38
N VAL A 16 -3.03 5.88 -1.08
CA VAL A 16 -2.70 4.47 -0.89
C VAL A 16 -2.23 4.21 0.53
N ASP A 17 -1.30 5.03 1.04
CA ASP A 17 -0.77 4.92 2.41
C ASP A 17 -1.91 5.00 3.45
N ASP A 18 -2.82 5.97 3.32
CA ASP A 18 -3.94 6.16 4.24
C ASP A 18 -4.94 5.00 4.18
N LYS A 19 -5.36 4.58 2.98
CA LYS A 19 -6.29 3.46 2.82
C LYS A 19 -5.69 2.15 3.36
N MET A 20 -4.40 1.91 3.11
CA MET A 20 -3.72 0.70 3.60
C MET A 20 -3.52 0.72 5.11
N ALA A 21 -3.17 1.87 5.69
CA ALA A 21 -3.06 2.02 7.14
C ALA A 21 -4.37 1.70 7.86
N ILE A 22 -5.50 2.18 7.33
CA ILE A 22 -6.83 1.86 7.85
C ILE A 22 -7.15 0.38 7.64
N ARG A 23 -6.98 -0.13 6.41
CA ARG A 23 -7.38 -1.51 6.06
C ARG A 23 -6.61 -2.59 6.82
N ILE A 24 -5.33 -2.35 7.09
CA ILE A 24 -4.42 -3.30 7.74
C ILE A 24 -4.30 -3.02 9.25
N ASN A 25 -4.83 -1.89 9.72
CA ASN A 25 -4.70 -1.44 11.11
C ASN A 25 -3.23 -1.39 11.56
N ALA A 26 -2.42 -0.64 10.81
CA ALA A 26 -0.99 -0.48 11.05
C ALA A 26 -0.57 1.00 10.94
N PRO A 27 0.49 1.42 11.66
CA PRO A 27 1.00 2.78 11.55
C PRO A 27 1.37 3.12 10.10
N LYS A 28 0.98 4.32 9.65
CA LYS A 28 1.22 4.78 8.27
C LYS A 28 2.71 4.73 7.89
N ALA A 29 3.62 4.99 8.83
CA ALA A 29 5.06 4.90 8.60
C ALA A 29 5.49 3.48 8.18
N VAL A 30 5.05 2.46 8.93
CA VAL A 30 5.34 1.04 8.65
C VAL A 30 4.73 0.62 7.31
N VAL A 31 3.47 1.00 7.06
CA VAL A 31 2.79 0.71 5.79
C VAL A 31 3.56 1.31 4.62
N LYS A 32 4.00 2.56 4.73
CA LYS A 32 4.77 3.25 3.69
C LYS A 32 6.10 2.55 3.41
N GLU A 33 6.79 2.06 4.43
CA GLU A 33 8.03 1.29 4.25
C GLU A 33 7.77 -0.02 3.51
N VAL A 34 6.75 -0.77 3.92
CA VAL A 34 6.36 -2.02 3.26
C VAL A 34 5.93 -1.79 1.81
N LEU A 35 5.14 -0.75 1.55
CA LEU A 35 4.72 -0.40 0.18
C LEU A 35 5.90 -0.01 -0.72
N LYS A 36 6.93 0.65 -0.17
CA LYS A 36 8.18 0.93 -0.91
C LYS A 36 8.97 -0.34 -1.19
N MET A 37 9.04 -1.26 -0.22
CA MET A 37 9.77 -2.52 -0.34
C MET A 37 9.13 -3.47 -1.35
N ILE A 38 7.82 -3.71 -1.23
CA ILE A 38 7.06 -4.59 -2.14
C ILE A 38 6.88 -3.94 -3.50
N ASN A 39 6.75 -2.60 -3.53
CA ASN A 39 6.47 -1.80 -4.73
C ASN A 39 5.29 -2.36 -5.56
N PRO A 40 4.11 -2.54 -4.95
CA PRO A 40 3.00 -3.25 -5.58
C PRO A 40 2.44 -2.49 -6.78
N LEU A 41 1.77 -3.23 -7.68
CA LEU A 41 0.91 -2.64 -8.70
C LEU A 41 -0.38 -2.16 -8.05
N VAL A 42 -0.68 -0.88 -8.22
CA VAL A 42 -1.84 -0.21 -7.63
C VAL A 42 -2.57 0.56 -8.71
N LYS A 43 -3.90 0.57 -8.67
CA LYS A 43 -4.73 1.42 -9.53
C LYS A 43 -5.52 2.38 -8.64
N VAL A 44 -5.34 3.67 -8.87
CA VAL A 44 -6.12 4.72 -8.19
C VAL A 44 -7.18 5.24 -9.17
N ILE A 45 -8.45 5.19 -8.79
CA ILE A 45 -9.58 5.72 -9.59
C ILE A 45 -10.40 6.65 -8.70
N GLY A 46 -10.39 7.95 -8.98
CA GLY A 46 -11.04 8.93 -8.11
C GLY A 46 -10.48 8.84 -6.69
N LYS A 47 -11.32 8.45 -5.72
CA LYS A 47 -10.92 8.23 -4.32
C LYS A 47 -10.65 6.77 -3.96
N GLU A 48 -10.70 5.86 -4.93
CA GLU A 48 -10.52 4.43 -4.70
C GLU A 48 -9.11 3.95 -4.97
N VAL A 49 -8.65 3.01 -4.14
CA VAL A 49 -7.36 2.33 -4.25
C VAL A 49 -7.65 0.85 -4.49
N ILE A 50 -7.24 0.36 -5.66
CA ILE A 50 -7.45 -1.01 -6.10
C ILE A 50 -6.11 -1.72 -6.11
N LEU A 51 -6.06 -2.86 -5.43
CA LEU A 51 -4.93 -3.77 -5.33
C LEU A 51 -5.42 -5.17 -5.69
N MET A 52 -4.51 -6.03 -6.15
CA MET A 52 -4.81 -7.44 -6.26
C MET A 52 -4.86 -8.08 -4.85
N TYR A 53 -5.70 -9.10 -4.70
CA TYR A 53 -5.94 -9.74 -3.40
C TYR A 53 -4.67 -10.37 -2.80
N ASP A 54 -3.89 -11.07 -3.63
CA ASP A 54 -2.59 -11.66 -3.28
C ASP A 54 -1.59 -10.59 -2.80
N THR A 55 -1.62 -9.42 -3.43
CA THR A 55 -0.78 -8.28 -3.06
C THR A 55 -1.14 -7.75 -1.68
N LEU A 56 -2.43 -7.68 -1.35
CA LEU A 56 -2.87 -7.28 -0.01
C LEU A 56 -2.38 -8.27 1.05
N MET A 57 -2.54 -9.58 0.82
CA MET A 57 -2.04 -10.61 1.73
C MET A 57 -0.54 -10.49 1.95
N ARG A 58 0.23 -10.24 0.90
CA ARG A 58 1.68 -10.03 1.00
C ARG A 58 2.03 -8.81 1.85
N ILE A 59 1.35 -7.68 1.65
CA ILE A 59 1.56 -6.47 2.47
C ILE A 59 1.26 -6.76 3.94
N GLU A 60 0.16 -7.46 4.24
CA GLU A 60 -0.21 -7.82 5.61
C GLU A 60 0.83 -8.74 6.27
N GLN A 61 1.40 -9.70 5.51
CA GLN A 61 2.47 -10.58 5.99
C GLN A 61 3.75 -9.79 6.31
N GLU A 62 4.20 -8.91 5.41
CA GLU A 62 5.41 -8.12 5.65
C GLU A 62 5.26 -7.17 6.84
N ILE A 63 4.08 -6.56 7.03
CA ILE A 63 3.79 -5.73 8.20
C ILE A 63 3.89 -6.54 9.50
N LYS A 64 3.43 -7.81 9.50
CA LYS A 64 3.56 -8.70 10.67
C LYS A 64 5.01 -9.06 10.95
N ASN A 65 5.84 -9.21 9.91
CA ASN A 65 7.27 -9.51 10.05
C ASN A 65 8.05 -8.35 10.67
N ILE A 66 7.71 -7.09 10.35
CA ILE A 66 8.37 -5.90 10.92
C ILE A 66 8.00 -5.67 12.39
N LYS A 67 6.83 -6.15 12.84
CA LYS A 67 6.36 -6.01 14.23
C LYS A 67 6.94 -7.07 15.18
N ARG A 68 7.64 -8.09 14.68
CA ARG A 68 8.32 -9.12 15.49
C ARG A 68 9.71 -8.66 15.84
#